data_AF-A0A7Y5KJP0-F1
#
_entry.id   AF-A0A7Y5KJP0-F1
#
_cell.length_a   1.000
_cell.length_b   1.000
_cell.length_c   1.000
_cell.angle_alpha   90.00
_cell.angle_beta   90.00
_cell.angle_gamma   90.00
#
_symmetry.space_group_name_H-M   'P 1'
#
loop_
_entity.id
_entity.type
_entity.pdbx_description
1 polymer ?
#
loop_
_entity_poly.entity_id
_entity_poly.type
_entity_poly.pdbx_seq_one_letter_code
_entity_poly.pdbx_strand_id
1 'polypeptide(L)'
;MNTATLIRSLGWLNDAKLYRVDPPIGLPTGETVEHVVISIGPLTNGDHGTLVVAADETGEVKSWTPLASLEAGDHADALQQLGYEVQP
;
A
#
# COMPACT_ATOMS: atom_id res chain seq x y z
N MET A 1 12.47 5.66 -12.25
CA MET A 1 11.75 6.55 -11.31
C MET A 1 10.66 5.70 -10.70
N ASN A 2 10.52 5.71 -9.38
CA ASN A 2 9.58 4.81 -8.72
C ASN A 2 8.18 5.43 -8.81
N THR A 3 7.22 4.73 -9.38
CA THR A 3 5.85 5.21 -9.59
C THR A 3 4.83 4.27 -8.96
N ALA A 4 3.74 4.83 -8.45
CA ALA A 4 2.59 4.09 -7.96
C ALA A 4 1.33 4.58 -8.66
N THR A 5 0.70 3.72 -9.44
CA THR A 5 -0.53 4.05 -10.19
C THR A 5 -1.73 3.49 -9.44
N LEU A 6 -2.70 4.35 -9.12
CA LEU A 6 -3.95 3.90 -8.51
C LEU A 6 -4.72 3.01 -9.51
N ILE A 7 -5.04 1.78 -9.11
CA ILE A 7 -5.91 0.91 -9.90
C ILE A 7 -7.36 1.16 -9.52
N ARG A 8 -7.69 1.07 -8.22
CA ARG A 8 -9.05 1.28 -7.71
C ARG A 8 -9.10 1.39 -6.19
N SER A 9 -10.19 1.98 -5.69
CA SER A 9 -10.60 1.85 -4.29
C SER A 9 -11.31 0.50 -4.05
N LEU A 10 -11.02 -0.14 -2.93
CA LEU A 10 -11.54 -1.46 -2.53
C LEU A 10 -12.68 -1.36 -1.48
N GLY A 11 -12.82 -0.22 -0.79
CA GLY A 11 -14.01 0.14 0.01
C GLY A 11 -14.32 -0.69 1.27
N TRP A 12 -13.76 -1.88 1.46
CA TRP A 12 -14.11 -2.81 2.55
C TRP A 12 -13.31 -2.66 3.85
N LEU A 13 -12.23 -1.87 3.85
CA LEU A 13 -11.27 -1.70 4.94
C LEU A 13 -10.81 -0.25 4.97
N ASN A 14 -11.52 0.63 5.67
CA ASN A 14 -11.14 2.03 5.93
C ASN A 14 -10.39 2.72 4.76
N ASP A 15 -11.16 3.12 3.73
CA ASP A 15 -10.67 3.73 2.49
C ASP A 15 -9.67 2.91 1.65
N ALA A 16 -9.52 1.59 1.85
CA ALA A 16 -8.47 0.82 1.17
C ALA A 16 -8.36 1.08 -0.35
N LYS A 17 -7.14 1.32 -0.85
CA LYS A 17 -6.82 1.54 -2.27
C LYS A 17 -5.76 0.55 -2.75
N LEU A 18 -5.93 0.09 -3.99
CA LEU A 18 -5.01 -0.80 -4.68
C LEU A 18 -4.14 0.00 -5.65
N TYR A 19 -2.82 -0.13 -5.52
CA TYR A 19 -1.85 0.51 -6.40
C TYR A 19 -0.98 -0.53 -7.11
N ARG A 20 -0.63 -0.25 -8.37
CA ARG A 20 0.47 -0.92 -9.06
C ARG A 20 1.74 -0.10 -8.86
N VAL A 21 2.85 -0.74 -8.51
CA VAL A 21 4.14 -0.09 -8.25
C VAL A 21 5.19 -0.50 -9.29
N ASP A 22 5.99 0.46 -9.74
CA ASP A 22 7.12 0.25 -10.66
C ASP A 22 8.34 1.03 -10.14
N PRO A 23 9.49 0.39 -9.85
CA PRO A 23 9.72 -1.05 -9.93
C PRO A 23 8.91 -1.83 -8.89
N PRO A 24 8.72 -3.16 -9.08
CA PRO A 24 8.11 -4.02 -8.07
C PRO A 24 8.87 -3.97 -6.75
N ILE A 25 8.16 -4.10 -5.62
CA ILE A 25 8.77 -4.14 -4.29
C ILE A 25 9.39 -5.51 -4.06
N GLY A 26 10.69 -5.54 -3.76
CA GLY A 26 11.38 -6.75 -3.31
C GLY A 26 11.13 -7.01 -1.82
N LEU A 27 10.68 -8.22 -1.50
CA LEU A 27 10.50 -8.67 -0.12
C LEU A 27 11.77 -9.31 0.43
N PRO A 28 11.98 -9.31 1.76
CA PRO A 28 13.06 -10.06 2.40
C PRO A 28 13.06 -11.56 2.10
N THR A 29 11.91 -12.12 1.69
CA THR A 29 11.76 -13.52 1.27
C THR A 29 12.33 -13.81 -0.12
N GLY A 30 12.76 -12.77 -0.86
CA GLY A 30 13.21 -12.89 -2.26
C GLY A 30 12.07 -12.83 -3.29
N GLU A 31 10.82 -12.71 -2.84
CA GLU A 31 9.66 -12.51 -3.70
C GLU A 31 9.54 -11.04 -4.12
N THR A 32 8.94 -10.79 -5.29
CA THR A 32 8.64 -9.45 -5.77
C THR A 32 7.13 -9.23 -5.84
N VAL A 33 6.70 -8.03 -5.46
CA VAL A 33 5.30 -7.64 -5.42
C VAL A 33 5.08 -6.45 -6.35
N GLU A 34 4.22 -6.64 -7.35
CA GLU A 34 3.86 -5.60 -8.32
C GLU A 34 2.69 -4.72 -7.85
N HIS A 35 1.94 -5.17 -6.82
CA HIS A 35 0.72 -4.52 -6.34
C HIS A 35 0.68 -4.44 -4.83
N VAL A 36 0.29 -3.27 -4.33
CA VAL A 36 0.11 -3.07 -2.89
C VAL A 36 -1.28 -2.54 -2.59
N VAL A 37 -1.83 -3.01 -1.48
CA VAL A 37 -3.03 -2.43 -0.88
C VAL A 37 -2.61 -1.56 0.28
N ILE A 38 -3.23 -0.40 0.34
CA ILE A 38 -3.02 0.61 1.36
C ILE A 38 -4.37 0.89 2.03
N SER A 39 -4.42 1.01 3.35
CA SER A 39 -5.64 1.35 4.12
C SER A 39 -5.33 2.38 5.20
N ILE A 40 -6.18 3.41 5.34
CA ILE A 40 -6.10 4.42 6.40
C ILE A 40 -7.09 4.03 7.49
N GLY A 41 -6.61 3.62 8.65
CA GLY A 41 -7.48 3.29 9.78
C GLY A 41 -6.81 3.54 11.13
N PRO A 42 -7.57 3.48 12.24
CA PRO A 42 -6.98 3.52 13.56
C PRO A 42 -6.04 2.33 13.74
N LEU A 43 -4.73 2.56 13.77
CA LEU A 43 -3.71 1.54 14.02
C LEU A 43 -3.73 1.16 15.51
N THR A 44 -4.74 0.38 15.93
CA THR A 44 -4.92 -0.22 17.28
C THR A 44 -4.87 0.72 18.51
N ASN A 45 -4.40 1.96 18.38
CA ASN A 45 -3.98 2.85 19.49
C ASN A 45 -4.60 4.25 19.42
N GLY A 46 -5.51 4.51 18.47
CA GLY A 46 -6.21 5.81 18.32
C GLY A 46 -5.59 6.75 17.27
N ASP A 47 -4.42 6.43 16.74
CA ASP A 47 -3.78 7.19 15.66
C ASP A 47 -4.21 6.68 14.29
N HIS A 48 -4.46 7.61 13.37
CA HIS A 48 -4.63 7.28 11.95
C HIS A 48 -3.29 6.85 11.38
N GLY A 49 -3.24 5.66 10.80
CA GLY A 49 -2.06 5.22 10.09
C GLY A 49 -2.40 4.41 8.86
N THR A 50 -1.38 4.26 8.04
CA THR A 50 -1.44 3.64 6.75
C THR A 50 -0.69 2.30 6.80
N LEU A 51 -1.43 1.22 6.58
CA LEU A 51 -0.89 -0.12 6.46
C LEU A 51 -0.68 -0.46 4.98
N VAL A 52 0.54 -0.85 4.60
CA VAL A 52 0.88 -1.30 3.24
C VAL A 52 1.10 -2.79 3.24
N VAL A 53 0.33 -3.53 2.44
CA VAL A 53 0.39 -4.99 2.32
C VAL A 53 0.48 -5.43 0.87
N ALA A 54 1.07 -6.60 0.64
CA ALA A 54 1.18 -7.19 -0.68
C ALA A 54 -0.18 -7.70 -1.17
N ALA A 55 -0.51 -7.42 -2.43
CA ALA A 55 -1.75 -7.87 -3.06
C ALA A 55 -1.53 -8.36 -4.50
N ASP A 56 -2.60 -8.83 -5.13
CA ASP A 56 -2.66 -9.04 -6.57
C ASP A 56 -3.51 -7.97 -7.30
N GLU A 57 -3.69 -8.13 -8.61
CA GLU A 57 -4.48 -7.22 -9.45
C GLU A 57 -5.98 -7.21 -9.09
N THR A 58 -6.47 -8.24 -8.40
CA THR A 58 -7.84 -8.31 -7.90
C THR A 58 -8.00 -7.59 -6.54
N GLY A 59 -6.89 -7.16 -5.93
CA GLY A 59 -6.88 -6.55 -4.60
C GLY A 59 -6.95 -7.58 -3.48
N GLU A 60 -6.77 -8.87 -3.78
CA GLU A 60 -6.63 -9.90 -2.77
C GLU A 60 -5.29 -9.74 -2.06
N VAL A 61 -5.32 -9.62 -0.74
CA VAL A 61 -4.10 -9.49 0.09
C VAL A 61 -3.42 -10.85 0.18
N LYS A 62 -2.23 -10.96 -0.42
CA LYS A 62 -1.45 -12.21 -0.45
C LYS A 62 -0.84 -12.55 0.92
N SER A 63 -0.50 -11.52 1.68
CA SER A 63 0.02 -11.65 3.04
C SER A 63 -0.32 -10.42 3.87
N TRP A 64 -0.79 -10.64 5.09
CA TRP A 64 -1.05 -9.59 6.07
C TRP A 64 0.23 -9.15 6.82
N THR A 65 1.39 -9.70 6.48
CA THR A 65 2.67 -9.16 6.95
C THR A 65 2.86 -7.77 6.35
N PRO A 66 2.95 -6.70 7.17
CA PRO A 66 3.14 -5.36 6.66
C PRO A 66 4.44 -5.24 5.87
N LEU A 67 4.36 -4.65 4.67
CA LEU A 67 5.54 -4.15 3.96
C LEU A 67 6.06 -2.89 4.63
N ALA A 68 5.13 -2.06 5.07
CA ALA A 68 5.36 -0.89 5.89
C ALA A 68 4.10 -0.56 6.70
N SER A 69 4.31 0.07 7.85
CA SER A 69 3.26 0.71 8.64
C SER A 69 3.71 2.14 8.90
N LEU A 70 2.96 3.11 8.37
CA LEU A 70 3.34 4.51 8.34
C LEU A 70 2.30 5.33 9.08
N GLU A 71 2.71 6.36 9.83
CA GLU A 71 1.82 7.37 10.40
C GLU A 71 1.40 8.38 9.32
N ALA A 72 0.86 7.87 8.22
CA ALA A 72 0.35 8.68 7.11
C ALA A 72 -1.18 8.72 7.16
N GLY A 73 -1.74 9.93 7.05
CA GLY A 73 -3.18 10.16 6.99
C GLY A 73 -3.79 10.02 5.60
N ASP A 74 -2.96 9.90 4.55
CA ASP A 74 -3.37 9.63 3.17
C ASP A 74 -2.46 8.59 2.50
N HIS A 75 -3.01 7.88 1.50
CA HIS A 75 -2.30 6.84 0.75
C HIS A 75 -1.16 7.38 -0.12
N ALA A 76 -1.30 8.60 -0.66
CA ALA A 76 -0.25 9.18 -1.50
C ALA A 76 0.99 9.52 -0.67
N ASP A 77 0.80 10.09 0.52
CA ASP A 77 1.90 10.38 1.45
C ASP A 77 2.62 9.10 1.86
N ALA A 78 1.88 8.02 2.11
CA ALA A 78 2.47 6.72 2.43
C ALA A 78 3.37 6.18 1.30
N LEU A 79 2.90 6.25 0.05
CA LEU A 79 3.67 5.83 -1.12
C LEU A 79 4.90 6.73 -1.36
N GLN A 80 4.75 8.04 -1.16
CA GLN A 80 5.86 8.99 -1.26
C GLN A 80 6.94 8.73 -0.20
N GLN A 81 6.55 8.39 1.03
CA GLN A 81 7.50 7.98 2.08
C GLN A 81 8.24 6.67 1.73
N LEU A 82 7.60 5.79 0.96
CA LEU A 82 8.24 4.60 0.38
C LEU A 82 9.05 4.89 -0.90
N GLY A 83 9.12 6.16 -1.30
CA GLY A 83 9.90 6.64 -2.45
C GLY A 83 9.16 6.55 -3.79
N TYR A 84 7.85 6.31 -3.81
CA TYR A 84 7.03 6.26 -5.03
C TYR A 84 6.33 7.58 -5.31
N GLU A 85 6.37 8.03 -6.55
CA GLU A 85 5.51 9.10 -7.05
C GLU A 85 4.14 8.54 -7.42
N VAL A 86 3.08 9.08 -6.82
CA VAL A 86 1.71 8.64 -7.12
C VAL A 86 1.22 9.30 -8.41
N GLN A 87 0.87 8.47 -9.38
CA GLN A 87 0.23 8.89 -10.63
C GLN A 87 -1.30 8.82 -10.48
N PRO A 88 -2.04 9.80 -11.04
CA PRO A 88 -3.51 9.81 -11.02
C PRO A 88 -4.16 8.66 -11.80
#